data_AF-A0A9X3N2Z1-F1
#
_entry.id   AF-A0A9X3N2Z1-F1
#
_cell.length_a   1.000
_cell.length_b   1.000
_cell.length_c   1.000
_cell.angle_alpha   90.00
_cell.angle_beta   90.00
_cell.angle_gamma   90.00
#
_symmetry.space_group_name_H-M   'P 1'
#
loop_
_entity.id
_entity.type
_entity.pdbx_description
1 polymer ?
#
loop_
_entity_poly.entity_id
_entity_poly.type
_entity_poly.pdbx_seq_one_letter_code
_entity_poly.pdbx_strand_id
1 'polypeptide(L)'
;MRRFRMILPLIGLLAALPAAAGAQERVTPIHGLGEAANAIVAGADGAMWASLPADPGRIARITTAGTVVYAGAGGFAGFPANRQPSGLTSHRGAVWFALSDGSFARLRPGAAVTTFSLTAGRPTSLASGADGALWMTVDGPDAITRFTSEPLDEVTYPTGADPRSIVAATDGALWFVEGSRLGRITPSGALSYRPVAGASPDALAADATGAIWYAQGAVVHRLDDAAAYDVGAPVAALASGPDGALWAAVDGGVARIVAGEAPTSIALEGRARAIAAGPDARMWVARDRAPYVVKITVPPTVGEVSVVDGVLSTTVRSHGLEALAAAELQQADGTWRELSRADLYGTTSPRTVQLALGELAAGVVRVTVTSAAGRTSSRPLTLEEPPVEPEPTATPIPVPTTSPTPGATPAPPPPPAGPVEGKSVEVAVVSGVVSFRAPDAKTYTRLTGKAVLPLGVLLDTESGRVRVAAQVDGATQQGTFNGGKFSVTQTATGMTELALAGALECSDRERGATASRAKKKKKRSLWGKDSGGSFRTRGNGSVATVRGTEWRTEDTCAGTTIFVREGAVSVWPRRGGRSKLVRAGQRLFSPRPG
;
A
#
# COMPACT_ATOMS: atom_id res chain seq x y z
N MET A 1 1.96 81.34 7.38
CA MET A 1 1.40 80.02 7.03
C MET A 1 1.72 79.72 5.56
N ARG A 2 2.83 79.03 5.28
CA ARG A 2 3.28 78.68 3.92
C ARG A 2 2.78 77.26 3.58
N ARG A 3 2.02 77.12 2.49
CA ARG A 3 1.52 75.84 1.97
C ARG A 3 2.65 75.11 1.23
N PHE A 4 2.99 73.91 1.68
CA PHE A 4 3.97 73.01 1.07
C PHE A 4 3.33 72.23 -0.08
N ARG A 5 4.02 72.17 -1.22
CA ARG A 5 3.77 71.28 -2.36
C ARG A 5 4.04 69.83 -1.95
N MET A 6 3.13 68.91 -2.28
CA MET A 6 3.34 67.47 -2.17
C MET A 6 3.60 66.91 -3.57
N ILE A 7 4.80 66.38 -3.78
CA ILE A 7 5.23 65.65 -4.97
C ILE A 7 4.88 64.17 -4.71
N LEU A 8 4.07 63.58 -5.58
CA LEU A 8 3.73 62.15 -5.55
C LEU A 8 4.85 61.36 -6.26
N PRO A 9 5.43 60.29 -5.68
CA PRO A 9 6.30 59.39 -6.43
C PRO A 9 5.47 58.29 -7.12
N LEU A 10 5.77 58.10 -8.40
CA LEU A 10 5.27 57.03 -9.26
C LEU A 10 5.93 55.70 -8.86
N ILE A 11 5.21 54.81 -8.18
CA ILE A 11 5.68 53.46 -7.87
C ILE A 11 5.33 52.55 -9.06
N GLY A 12 6.37 52.08 -9.75
CA GLY A 12 6.26 51.13 -10.85
C GLY A 12 5.76 49.76 -10.38
N LEU A 13 4.68 49.30 -11.00
CA LEU A 13 4.09 47.99 -10.78
C LEU A 13 4.98 46.93 -11.46
N LEU A 14 5.87 46.29 -10.70
CA LEU A 14 6.55 45.07 -11.13
C LEU A 14 5.50 43.94 -11.13
N ALA A 15 5.06 43.51 -12.31
CA ALA A 15 4.19 42.36 -12.45
C ALA A 15 4.97 41.10 -12.04
N ALA A 16 4.72 40.61 -10.83
CA ALA A 16 5.17 39.30 -10.40
C ALA A 16 4.50 38.25 -11.28
N LEU A 17 5.30 37.55 -12.09
CA LEU A 17 4.91 36.29 -12.72
C LEU A 17 4.38 35.36 -11.63
N PRO A 18 3.26 34.63 -11.84
CA PRO A 18 2.85 33.63 -10.89
C PRO A 18 3.91 32.53 -10.90
N ALA A 19 4.65 32.41 -9.80
CA ALA A 19 5.41 31.21 -9.51
C ALA A 19 4.46 30.01 -9.69
N ALA A 20 4.86 29.02 -10.47
CA ALA A 20 4.13 27.77 -10.62
C ALA A 20 3.82 27.27 -9.21
N ALA A 21 2.53 27.22 -8.87
CA ALA A 21 2.07 26.78 -7.56
C ALA A 21 2.60 25.36 -7.32
N GLY A 22 3.68 25.26 -6.55
CA GLY A 22 4.21 23.99 -6.08
C GLY A 22 3.06 23.23 -5.43
N ALA A 23 2.84 22.00 -5.86
CA ALA A 23 1.73 21.18 -5.42
C ALA A 23 1.83 20.89 -3.91
N GLN A 24 1.29 21.79 -3.07
CA GLN A 24 1.31 21.71 -1.60
C GLN A 24 0.45 20.55 -1.10
N GLU A 25 1.06 19.59 -0.42
CA GLU A 25 0.51 18.28 -0.07
C GLU A 25 -0.94 18.32 0.44
N ARG A 26 -1.80 17.40 -0.06
CA ARG A 26 -3.24 17.42 0.27
C ARG A 26 -3.48 16.78 1.63
N VAL A 27 -3.83 17.62 2.60
CA VAL A 27 -4.29 17.23 3.94
C VAL A 27 -5.81 17.03 3.92
N THR A 28 -6.28 15.89 4.41
CA THR A 28 -7.71 15.55 4.48
C THR A 28 -8.10 15.15 5.91
N PRO A 29 -8.96 15.92 6.61
CA PRO A 29 -9.41 15.55 7.94
C PRO A 29 -10.41 14.38 7.90
N ILE A 30 -10.36 13.53 8.92
CA ILE A 30 -11.29 12.42 9.15
C ILE A 30 -11.90 12.59 10.53
N HIS A 31 -13.09 13.17 10.53
CA HIS A 31 -13.85 13.49 11.74
C HIS A 31 -14.52 12.27 12.37
N GLY A 32 -14.96 12.43 13.62
CA GLY A 32 -15.78 11.44 14.31
C GLY A 32 -15.09 10.66 15.41
N LEU A 33 -13.83 10.98 15.76
CA LEU A 33 -13.17 10.36 16.92
C LEU A 33 -13.73 10.87 18.24
N GLY A 34 -14.21 12.12 18.28
CA GLY A 34 -14.77 12.74 19.48
C GLY A 34 -13.71 13.20 20.50
N GLU A 35 -12.47 12.74 20.36
CA GLU A 35 -11.33 13.10 21.20
C GLU A 35 -10.00 12.90 20.45
N ALA A 36 -8.90 13.36 21.06
CA ALA A 36 -7.56 13.24 20.49
C ALA A 36 -7.01 11.82 20.67
N ALA A 37 -6.52 11.22 19.58
CA ALA A 37 -5.87 9.93 19.65
C ALA A 37 -4.44 10.04 20.21
N ASN A 38 -4.08 9.12 21.10
CA ASN A 38 -2.75 9.02 21.68
C ASN A 38 -1.75 8.36 20.72
N ALA A 39 -2.14 7.22 20.13
CA ALA A 39 -1.35 6.49 19.15
C ALA A 39 -2.24 6.04 17.99
N ILE A 40 -1.63 5.78 16.83
CA ILE A 40 -2.29 5.25 15.64
C ILE A 40 -1.42 4.19 14.96
N VAL A 41 -2.05 3.16 14.39
CA VAL A 41 -1.36 2.08 13.68
C VAL A 41 -2.23 1.50 12.57
N ALA A 42 -1.62 1.04 11.48
CA ALA A 42 -2.33 0.29 10.45
C ALA A 42 -2.64 -1.14 10.93
N GLY A 43 -3.90 -1.56 10.85
CA GLY A 43 -4.35 -2.91 11.17
C GLY A 43 -4.24 -3.87 9.99
N ALA A 44 -4.15 -5.17 10.29
CA ALA A 44 -4.12 -6.23 9.29
C ALA A 44 -5.43 -6.33 8.46
N ASP A 45 -6.51 -5.70 8.93
CA ASP A 45 -7.80 -5.64 8.27
C ASP A 45 -7.93 -4.48 7.26
N GLY A 46 -6.82 -3.77 6.98
CA GLY A 46 -6.80 -2.65 6.04
C GLY A 46 -7.45 -1.37 6.57
N ALA A 47 -7.68 -1.27 7.88
CA ALA A 47 -8.10 -0.05 8.56
C ALA A 47 -6.94 0.56 9.36
N MET A 48 -7.05 1.85 9.69
CA MET A 48 -6.26 2.44 10.77
C MET A 48 -6.93 2.17 12.10
N TRP A 49 -6.12 2.07 13.15
CA TRP A 49 -6.57 1.89 14.52
C TRP A 49 -5.96 2.98 15.40
N ALA A 50 -6.73 3.50 16.35
CA ALA A 50 -6.35 4.62 17.18
C ALA A 50 -6.70 4.38 18.65
N SER A 51 -5.82 4.76 19.57
CA SER A 51 -6.08 4.70 21.00
C SER A 51 -6.56 6.06 21.48
N LEU A 52 -7.66 6.07 22.22
CA LEU A 52 -8.36 7.24 22.66
C LEU A 52 -8.38 7.23 24.20
N PRO A 53 -7.50 7.99 24.86
CA PRO A 53 -7.19 7.81 26.28
C PRO A 53 -8.11 8.59 27.23
N ALA A 54 -9.06 9.40 26.76
CA ALA A 54 -9.96 10.13 27.67
C ALA A 54 -10.80 9.16 28.52
N ASP A 55 -11.53 9.68 29.48
CA ASP A 55 -12.43 8.90 30.32
C ASP A 55 -13.88 9.07 29.83
N PRO A 56 -14.56 8.01 29.31
CA PRO A 56 -14.12 6.61 29.21
C PRO A 56 -13.23 6.33 27.98
N GLY A 57 -12.16 5.56 28.20
CA GLY A 57 -11.15 5.24 27.17
C GLY A 57 -11.63 4.26 26.12
N ARG A 58 -11.11 4.39 24.88
CA ARG A 58 -11.59 3.65 23.70
C ARG A 58 -10.48 3.28 22.74
N ILE A 59 -10.75 2.29 21.89
CA ILE A 59 -10.00 2.03 20.67
C ILE A 59 -10.93 2.32 19.49
N ALA A 60 -10.48 3.12 18.53
CA ALA A 60 -11.21 3.42 17.31
C ALA A 60 -10.62 2.69 16.12
N ARG A 61 -11.49 2.10 15.31
CA ARG A 61 -11.19 1.56 13.99
C ARG A 61 -11.62 2.58 12.94
N ILE A 62 -10.71 2.96 12.06
CA ILE A 62 -10.91 4.01 11.06
C ILE A 62 -10.62 3.42 9.69
N THR A 63 -11.66 3.22 8.88
CA THR A 63 -11.47 2.77 7.50
C THR A 63 -10.74 3.83 6.68
N THR A 64 -10.07 3.42 5.60
CA THR A 64 -9.36 4.32 4.68
C THR A 64 -10.25 5.33 3.95
N ALA A 65 -11.56 5.04 3.91
CA ALA A 65 -12.61 5.93 3.41
C ALA A 65 -13.10 6.95 4.46
N GLY A 66 -12.59 6.88 5.70
CA GLY A 66 -12.93 7.81 6.78
C GLY A 66 -14.11 7.40 7.66
N THR A 67 -14.67 6.19 7.49
CA THR A 67 -15.66 5.67 8.44
C THR A 67 -14.95 5.28 9.74
N VAL A 68 -15.33 5.94 10.83
CA VAL A 68 -14.86 5.67 12.18
C VAL A 68 -15.87 4.75 12.88
N VAL A 69 -15.37 3.68 13.49
CA VAL A 69 -16.13 2.70 14.27
C VAL A 69 -15.42 2.46 15.59
N TYR A 70 -16.12 2.74 16.66
CA TYR A 70 -15.85 2.26 18.02
C TYR A 70 -17.23 2.01 18.62
N ALA A 71 -17.48 0.86 19.24
CA ALA A 71 -18.67 0.69 20.09
C ALA A 71 -18.57 1.60 21.33
N GLY A 72 -19.57 1.57 22.23
CA GLY A 72 -19.76 2.48 23.38
C GLY A 72 -18.58 2.59 24.37
N ALA A 73 -18.81 2.76 25.67
CA ALA A 73 -17.69 2.82 26.62
C ALA A 73 -16.83 1.55 26.49
N GLY A 74 -15.61 1.68 25.95
CA GLY A 74 -14.75 0.57 25.58
C GLY A 74 -14.83 -0.01 24.15
N GLY A 75 -15.68 0.47 23.23
CA GLY A 75 -15.44 0.22 21.80
C GLY A 75 -15.75 -1.19 21.25
N PHE A 76 -15.55 -2.24 22.03
CA PHE A 76 -15.58 -3.61 21.57
C PHE A 76 -15.97 -4.50 22.75
N ALA A 77 -16.63 -5.62 22.48
CA ALA A 77 -17.04 -6.55 23.53
C ALA A 77 -15.83 -6.95 24.38
N GLY A 78 -15.96 -6.92 25.71
CA GLY A 78 -14.88 -7.28 26.63
C GLY A 78 -13.81 -6.21 26.87
N PHE A 79 -13.96 -4.99 26.34
CA PHE A 79 -13.00 -3.94 26.64
C PHE A 79 -13.03 -3.54 28.12
N PRO A 80 -11.87 -3.40 28.77
CA PRO A 80 -11.80 -2.96 30.15
C PRO A 80 -12.09 -1.45 30.23
N ALA A 81 -13.30 -1.09 30.68
CA ALA A 81 -13.71 0.30 30.82
C ALA A 81 -12.72 1.10 31.69
N ASN A 82 -12.51 2.38 31.34
CA ASN A 82 -11.76 3.38 32.11
C ASN A 82 -10.27 3.09 32.35
N ARG A 83 -9.61 2.34 31.44
CA ARG A 83 -8.18 2.00 31.56
C ARG A 83 -7.24 2.75 30.60
N GLN A 84 -7.67 3.91 30.09
CA GLN A 84 -6.88 4.88 29.30
C GLN A 84 -5.85 4.22 28.34
N PRO A 85 -6.30 3.64 27.22
CA PRO A 85 -5.40 2.91 26.32
C PRO A 85 -4.32 3.83 25.75
N SER A 86 -3.07 3.34 25.72
CA SER A 86 -1.90 4.14 25.33
C SER A 86 -1.21 3.60 24.07
N GLY A 87 -0.02 2.99 24.20
CA GLY A 87 0.77 2.45 23.08
C GLY A 87 -0.03 1.45 22.26
N LEU A 88 0.23 1.40 20.96
CA LEU A 88 -0.47 0.55 19.99
C LEU A 88 0.51 -0.13 19.04
N THR A 89 0.26 -1.40 18.74
CA THR A 89 0.97 -2.11 17.66
C THR A 89 0.09 -3.15 16.99
N SER A 90 0.37 -3.43 15.72
CA SER A 90 -0.26 -4.53 15.00
C SER A 90 0.60 -5.77 15.08
N HIS A 91 0.03 -6.87 15.55
CA HIS A 91 0.76 -8.12 15.71
C HIS A 91 -0.16 -9.33 15.50
N ARG A 92 0.23 -10.23 14.59
CA ARG A 92 -0.48 -11.48 14.25
C ARG A 92 -1.98 -11.30 13.98
N GLY A 93 -2.32 -10.33 13.13
CA GLY A 93 -3.70 -10.07 12.72
C GLY A 93 -4.59 -9.39 13.77
N ALA A 94 -4.00 -8.99 14.90
CA ALA A 94 -4.66 -8.26 15.97
C ALA A 94 -3.99 -6.90 16.20
N VAL A 95 -4.74 -6.01 16.84
CA VAL A 95 -4.20 -4.79 17.43
C VAL A 95 -3.96 -5.03 18.92
N TRP A 96 -2.78 -4.66 19.39
CA TRP A 96 -2.37 -4.78 20.78
C TRP A 96 -2.13 -3.41 21.37
N PHE A 97 -2.53 -3.21 22.62
CA PHE A 97 -2.40 -1.93 23.31
C PHE A 97 -2.12 -2.08 24.79
N ALA A 98 -1.37 -1.12 25.34
CA ALA A 98 -1.14 -0.98 26.77
C ALA A 98 -2.30 -0.23 27.44
N LEU A 99 -2.47 -0.49 28.74
CA LEU A 99 -3.50 0.09 29.61
C LEU A 99 -2.84 0.72 30.85
N SER A 100 -3.47 1.77 31.40
CA SER A 100 -2.89 2.57 32.49
C SER A 100 -2.75 1.83 33.83
N ASP A 101 -3.36 0.65 33.95
CA ASP A 101 -3.30 -0.19 35.15
C ASP A 101 -2.17 -1.22 35.13
N GLY A 102 -1.32 -1.19 34.10
CA GLY A 102 -0.22 -2.15 33.90
C GLY A 102 -0.61 -3.40 33.12
N SER A 103 -1.88 -3.55 32.76
CA SER A 103 -2.31 -4.59 31.83
C SER A 103 -2.09 -4.18 30.38
N PHE A 104 -2.25 -5.13 29.47
CA PHE A 104 -2.29 -4.90 28.03
C PHE A 104 -3.36 -5.79 27.42
N ALA A 105 -3.81 -5.47 26.21
CA ALA A 105 -4.93 -6.15 25.62
C ALA A 105 -4.75 -6.38 24.12
N ARG A 106 -5.37 -7.48 23.66
CA ARG A 106 -5.46 -7.91 22.27
C ARG A 106 -6.88 -7.68 21.78
N LEU A 107 -7.00 -7.02 20.63
CA LEU A 107 -8.25 -6.87 19.90
C LEU A 107 -8.10 -7.44 18.48
N ARG A 108 -8.89 -8.47 18.17
CA ARG A 108 -9.07 -8.95 16.79
C ARG A 108 -10.37 -8.37 16.23
N PRO A 109 -10.39 -7.93 14.95
CA PRO A 109 -11.63 -7.46 14.33
C PRO A 109 -12.74 -8.52 14.45
N GLY A 110 -13.89 -8.14 15.02
CA GLY A 110 -15.04 -9.04 15.22
C GLY A 110 -14.93 -10.00 16.41
N ALA A 111 -13.86 -9.94 17.20
CA ALA A 111 -13.72 -10.71 18.43
C ALA A 111 -13.80 -9.82 19.67
N ALA A 112 -14.05 -10.44 20.83
CA ALA A 112 -13.94 -9.76 22.11
C ALA A 112 -12.47 -9.42 22.43
N VAL A 113 -12.27 -8.30 23.13
CA VAL A 113 -10.98 -7.90 23.68
C VAL A 113 -10.53 -8.95 24.70
N THR A 114 -9.26 -9.36 24.61
CA THR A 114 -8.62 -10.24 25.59
C THR A 114 -7.57 -9.43 26.35
N THR A 115 -7.66 -9.38 27.67
CA THR A 115 -6.70 -8.67 28.54
C THR A 115 -5.68 -9.63 29.13
N PHE A 116 -4.45 -9.16 29.30
CA PHE A 116 -3.30 -9.85 29.86
C PHE A 116 -2.61 -8.95 30.88
N SER A 117 -1.94 -9.54 31.86
CA SER A 117 -1.16 -8.82 32.86
C SER A 117 0.27 -9.32 32.82
N LEU A 118 1.23 -8.40 32.96
CA LEU A 118 2.63 -8.75 33.18
C LEU A 118 2.83 -9.27 34.61
N THR A 119 3.88 -10.06 34.81
CA THR A 119 4.28 -10.48 36.16
C THR A 119 4.68 -9.30 37.04
N ALA A 120 5.32 -8.28 36.44
CA ALA A 120 5.69 -7.04 37.09
C ALA A 120 5.76 -5.87 36.11
N GLY A 121 5.50 -4.66 36.61
CA GLY A 121 5.64 -3.41 35.86
C GLY A 121 4.44 -3.04 34.99
N ARG A 122 4.62 -2.01 34.16
CA ARG A 122 3.60 -1.46 33.28
C ARG A 122 4.13 -1.35 31.85
N PRO A 123 3.48 -1.96 30.84
CA PRO A 123 3.91 -1.82 29.47
C PRO A 123 3.64 -0.39 28.99
N THR A 124 4.61 0.23 28.31
CA THR A 124 4.49 1.62 27.83
C THR A 124 4.48 1.69 26.29
N SER A 125 5.44 1.04 25.63
CA SER A 125 5.52 0.92 24.18
C SER A 125 5.54 -0.54 23.74
N LEU A 126 4.99 -0.84 22.55
CA LEU A 126 4.85 -2.20 22.03
C LEU A 126 5.36 -2.28 20.59
N ALA A 127 6.06 -3.37 20.26
CA ALA A 127 6.53 -3.68 18.92
C ALA A 127 6.29 -5.15 18.57
N SER A 128 6.02 -5.43 17.29
CA SER A 128 6.00 -6.80 16.79
C SER A 128 7.42 -7.25 16.45
N GLY A 129 7.91 -8.32 17.10
CA GLY A 129 9.21 -8.91 16.79
C GLY A 129 9.17 -9.81 15.54
N ALA A 130 10.31 -9.95 14.88
CA ALA A 130 10.48 -10.86 13.74
C ALA A 130 10.38 -12.35 14.14
N ASP A 131 10.60 -12.64 15.42
CA ASP A 131 10.40 -13.96 16.04
C ASP A 131 8.93 -14.29 16.31
N GLY A 132 8.02 -13.38 15.94
CA GLY A 132 6.60 -13.54 16.15
C GLY A 132 6.18 -13.38 17.62
N ALA A 133 7.02 -12.81 18.48
CA ALA A 133 6.62 -12.35 19.81
C ALA A 133 6.19 -10.88 19.80
N LEU A 134 5.42 -10.50 20.82
CA LEU A 134 5.15 -9.11 21.15
C LEU A 134 6.25 -8.64 22.11
N TRP A 135 6.93 -7.55 21.76
CA TRP A 135 7.99 -6.96 22.57
C TRP A 135 7.51 -5.65 23.17
N MET A 136 7.83 -5.39 24.44
CA MET A 136 7.32 -4.25 25.17
C MET A 136 8.42 -3.62 26.01
N THR A 137 8.45 -2.30 26.09
CA THR A 137 9.14 -1.61 27.18
C THR A 137 8.25 -1.59 28.41
N VAL A 138 8.84 -1.81 29.58
CA VAL A 138 8.12 -1.99 30.84
C VAL A 138 8.71 -1.08 31.91
N ASP A 139 7.86 -0.16 32.38
CA ASP A 139 8.13 0.77 33.48
C ASP A 139 7.91 0.08 34.84
N GLY A 140 8.69 0.45 35.85
CA GLY A 140 8.74 -0.16 37.18
C GLY A 140 9.96 -1.07 37.39
N PRO A 141 10.09 -2.20 36.65
CA PRO A 141 11.27 -3.05 36.71
C PRO A 141 12.36 -2.65 35.71
N ASP A 142 12.17 -1.55 34.97
CA ASP A 142 13.09 -1.05 33.94
C ASP A 142 13.56 -2.16 32.99
N ALA A 143 12.64 -2.72 32.20
CA ALA A 143 12.92 -3.91 31.42
C ALA A 143 12.31 -3.89 30.01
N ILE A 144 12.82 -4.78 29.17
CA ILE A 144 12.17 -5.20 27.94
C ILE A 144 11.49 -6.55 28.20
N THR A 145 10.21 -6.67 27.90
CA THR A 145 9.47 -7.94 28.02
C THR A 145 9.09 -8.47 26.65
N ARG A 146 9.42 -9.73 26.41
CA ARG A 146 9.00 -10.54 25.28
C ARG A 146 7.83 -11.41 25.72
N PHE A 147 6.74 -11.35 24.97
CA PHE A 147 5.51 -12.06 25.27
C PHE A 147 5.01 -12.84 24.05
N THR A 148 4.67 -14.11 24.25
CA THR A 148 3.85 -14.88 23.30
C THR A 148 2.54 -15.28 23.97
N SER A 149 1.43 -15.17 23.24
CA SER A 149 0.11 -15.42 23.82
C SER A 149 -0.33 -16.89 23.77
N GLU A 150 0.28 -17.69 22.89
CA GLU A 150 -0.14 -19.06 22.59
C GLU A 150 1.09 -19.91 22.19
N PRO A 151 1.65 -20.75 23.09
CA PRO A 151 1.35 -20.79 24.53
C PRO A 151 1.68 -19.45 25.21
N LEU A 152 1.06 -19.18 26.37
CA LEU A 152 1.40 -18.02 27.18
C LEU A 152 2.83 -18.16 27.70
N ASP A 153 3.72 -17.28 27.27
CA ASP A 153 5.13 -17.27 27.66
C ASP A 153 5.61 -15.82 27.77
N GLU A 154 6.18 -15.47 28.91
CA GLU A 154 6.69 -14.15 29.26
C GLU A 154 8.16 -14.28 29.65
N VAL A 155 9.03 -13.53 28.99
CA VAL A 155 10.46 -13.44 29.31
C VAL A 155 10.84 -11.97 29.42
N THR A 156 11.45 -11.60 30.54
CA THR A 156 11.80 -10.21 30.85
C THR A 156 13.31 -10.05 30.92
N TYR A 157 13.81 -8.99 30.27
CA TYR A 157 15.22 -8.66 30.14
C TYR A 157 15.48 -7.33 30.85
N PRO A 158 16.21 -7.33 31.97
CA PRO A 158 16.54 -6.11 32.70
C PRO A 158 17.33 -5.13 31.83
N THR A 159 16.97 -3.86 31.90
CA THR A 159 17.74 -2.75 31.36
C THR A 159 18.40 -1.96 32.50
N GLY A 160 19.07 -0.85 32.20
CA GLY A 160 19.67 0.02 33.21
C GLY A 160 18.68 0.98 33.88
N ALA A 161 17.84 1.68 33.10
CA ALA A 161 16.76 2.55 33.60
C ALA A 161 15.89 3.13 32.46
N ASP A 162 14.58 3.29 32.69
CA ASP A 162 13.63 4.06 31.83
C ASP A 162 13.68 3.70 30.32
N PRO A 163 13.39 2.44 29.94
CA PRO A 163 13.21 2.08 28.54
C PRO A 163 11.91 2.70 28.00
N ARG A 164 12.00 3.48 26.91
CA ARG A 164 10.87 4.25 26.36
C ARG A 164 10.32 3.68 25.06
N SER A 165 10.69 4.24 23.91
CA SER A 165 10.21 3.76 22.61
C SER A 165 10.92 2.46 22.22
N ILE A 166 10.23 1.54 21.55
CA ILE A 166 10.78 0.31 20.98
C ILE A 166 10.26 0.10 19.56
N VAL A 167 11.13 -0.32 18.65
CA VAL A 167 10.80 -0.59 17.24
C VAL A 167 11.54 -1.83 16.75
N ALA A 168 10.95 -2.56 15.81
CA ALA A 168 11.63 -3.64 15.11
C ALA A 168 12.48 -3.11 13.96
N ALA A 169 13.70 -3.64 13.83
CA ALA A 169 14.57 -3.43 12.68
C ALA A 169 14.49 -4.60 11.70
N THR A 170 14.95 -4.38 10.47
CA THR A 170 14.98 -5.42 9.41
C THR A 170 16.02 -6.50 9.66
N ASP A 171 17.01 -6.25 10.53
CA ASP A 171 17.99 -7.24 10.99
C ASP A 171 17.39 -8.28 11.97
N GLY A 172 16.10 -8.15 12.29
CA GLY A 172 15.36 -9.03 13.19
C GLY A 172 15.51 -8.69 14.68
N ALA A 173 16.32 -7.69 15.03
CA ALA A 173 16.44 -7.18 16.39
C ALA A 173 15.39 -6.10 16.68
N LEU A 174 15.19 -5.82 17.96
CA LEU A 174 14.41 -4.68 18.44
C LEU A 174 15.39 -3.61 18.92
N TRP A 175 15.12 -2.37 18.57
CA TRP A 175 15.83 -1.20 19.07
C TRP A 175 14.93 -0.41 19.99
N PHE A 176 15.50 0.12 21.06
CA PHE A 176 14.78 0.91 22.04
C PHE A 176 15.60 2.09 22.55
N VAL A 177 14.91 3.09 23.06
CA VAL A 177 15.53 4.23 23.73
C VAL A 177 15.64 3.95 25.21
N GLU A 178 16.79 4.30 25.78
CA GLU A 178 17.04 4.23 27.22
C GLU A 178 17.93 5.42 27.64
N GLY A 179 17.38 6.41 28.34
CA GLY A 179 18.12 7.64 28.65
C GLY A 179 18.81 8.25 27.42
N SER A 180 20.14 8.46 27.51
CA SER A 180 21.00 8.98 26.43
C SER A 180 21.70 7.90 25.60
N ARG A 181 21.10 6.70 25.50
CA ARG A 181 21.59 5.60 24.66
C ARG A 181 20.47 4.91 23.91
N LEU A 182 20.85 4.22 22.84
CA LEU A 182 20.00 3.29 22.11
C LEU A 182 20.37 1.87 22.52
N GLY A 183 19.39 1.13 23.01
CA GLY A 183 19.50 -0.30 23.26
C GLY A 183 19.10 -1.10 22.03
N ARG A 184 19.79 -2.22 21.80
CA ARG A 184 19.45 -3.23 20.80
C ARG A 184 19.34 -4.57 21.49
N ILE A 185 18.21 -5.25 21.31
CA ILE A 185 17.95 -6.60 21.83
C ILE A 185 17.64 -7.57 20.69
N THR A 186 18.35 -8.69 20.65
CA THR A 186 18.05 -9.77 19.69
C THR A 186 16.86 -10.61 20.18
N PRO A 187 16.22 -11.39 19.30
CA PRO A 187 15.17 -12.32 19.72
C PRO A 187 15.59 -13.36 20.76
N SER A 188 16.90 -13.67 20.82
CA SER A 188 17.48 -14.55 21.82
C SER A 188 17.77 -13.86 23.16
N GLY A 189 17.48 -12.55 23.28
CA GLY A 189 17.69 -11.77 24.50
C GLY A 189 19.06 -11.12 24.65
N ALA A 190 19.91 -11.10 23.61
CA ALA A 190 21.22 -10.48 23.71
C ALA A 190 21.09 -8.95 23.64
N LEU A 191 21.45 -8.28 24.73
CA LEU A 191 21.43 -6.83 24.87
C LEU A 191 22.77 -6.20 24.49
N SER A 192 22.70 -5.08 23.78
CA SER A 192 23.83 -4.21 23.46
C SER A 192 23.38 -2.76 23.45
N TYR A 193 24.31 -1.83 23.70
CA TYR A 193 23.99 -0.42 23.85
C TYR A 193 24.91 0.47 23.03
N ARG A 194 24.36 1.55 22.50
CA ARG A 194 25.08 2.58 21.74
C ARG A 194 24.78 3.95 22.36
N PRO A 195 25.78 4.65 22.93
CA PRO A 195 25.57 6.00 23.43
C PRO A 195 25.25 6.94 22.26
N VAL A 196 24.40 7.92 22.51
CA VAL A 196 24.14 9.02 21.59
C VAL A 196 24.52 10.34 22.25
N ALA A 197 25.16 11.23 21.50
CA ALA A 197 25.55 12.54 22.03
C ALA A 197 24.33 13.46 22.14
N GLY A 198 24.28 14.31 23.16
CA GLY A 198 23.22 15.31 23.32
C GLY A 198 22.06 14.87 24.22
N ALA A 199 20.87 15.41 23.94
CA ALA A 199 19.66 15.14 24.72
C ALA A 199 19.20 13.68 24.59
N SER A 200 18.46 13.15 25.57
CA SER A 200 17.86 11.82 25.44
C SER A 200 16.94 11.77 24.22
N PRO A 201 17.04 10.75 23.34
CA PRO A 201 16.14 10.64 22.19
C PRO A 201 14.69 10.45 22.65
N ASP A 202 13.70 11.06 22.01
CA ASP A 202 12.30 10.94 22.42
C ASP A 202 11.47 10.02 21.51
N ALA A 203 11.88 9.90 20.25
CA ALA A 203 11.22 9.09 19.25
C ALA A 203 12.23 8.22 18.49
N LEU A 204 11.76 7.07 18.03
CA LEU A 204 12.53 6.06 17.31
C LEU A 204 11.66 5.47 16.21
N ALA A 205 12.20 5.25 15.02
CA ALA A 205 11.54 4.52 13.94
C ALA A 205 12.57 3.78 13.07
N ALA A 206 12.14 2.68 12.45
CA ALA A 206 12.86 2.10 11.33
C ALA A 206 12.30 2.68 10.03
N ASP A 207 13.16 3.04 9.07
CA ASP A 207 12.71 3.42 7.73
C ASP A 207 12.44 2.19 6.84
N ALA A 208 12.07 2.43 5.57
CA ALA A 208 11.76 1.36 4.62
C ALA A 208 12.98 0.49 4.25
N THR A 209 14.20 0.96 4.50
CA THR A 209 15.46 0.20 4.36
C THR A 209 15.81 -0.57 5.63
N GLY A 210 15.14 -0.26 6.74
CA GLY A 210 15.39 -0.80 8.06
C GLY A 210 16.48 -0.09 8.85
N ALA A 211 16.97 1.05 8.34
CA ALA A 211 17.85 1.90 9.12
C ALA A 211 17.08 2.51 10.29
N ILE A 212 17.74 2.62 11.43
CA ILE A 212 17.16 3.19 12.63
C ILE A 212 17.33 4.70 12.61
N TRP A 213 16.24 5.41 12.87
CA TRP A 213 16.19 6.85 13.00
C TRP A 213 15.70 7.23 14.39
N TYR A 214 16.30 8.26 14.97
CA TYR A 214 15.95 8.75 16.29
C TYR A 214 15.90 10.27 16.31
N ALA A 215 15.06 10.84 17.17
CA ALA A 215 14.92 12.28 17.31
C ALA A 215 15.36 12.77 18.69
N GLN A 216 16.10 13.89 18.72
CA GLN A 216 16.54 14.60 19.92
C GLN A 216 16.06 16.05 19.83
N GLY A 217 14.96 16.37 20.52
CA GLY A 217 14.31 17.67 20.35
C GLY A 217 13.84 17.87 18.90
N ALA A 218 14.37 18.90 18.24
CA ALA A 218 14.04 19.25 16.85
C ALA A 218 14.97 18.61 15.79
N VAL A 219 15.95 17.82 16.22
CA VAL A 219 16.92 17.21 15.31
C VAL A 219 16.64 15.73 15.17
N VAL A 220 16.57 15.27 13.93
CA VAL A 220 16.43 13.84 13.60
C VAL A 220 17.75 13.32 13.07
N HIS A 221 18.14 12.13 13.52
CA HIS A 221 19.38 11.45 13.16
C HIS A 221 19.06 10.09 12.57
N ARG A 222 19.86 9.67 11.60
CA ARG A 222 19.95 8.28 11.16
C ARG A 222 21.12 7.63 11.88
N LEU A 223 20.89 6.50 12.51
CA LEU A 223 21.93 5.74 13.18
C LEU A 223 23.04 5.39 12.19
N ASP A 224 24.28 5.49 12.66
CA ASP A 224 25.52 5.27 11.88
C ASP A 224 25.79 6.30 10.77
N ASP A 225 24.93 7.32 10.59
CA ASP A 225 25.17 8.46 9.72
C ASP A 225 25.57 9.70 10.55
N ALA A 226 26.52 10.48 10.04
CA ALA A 226 26.91 11.76 10.65
C ALA A 226 25.89 12.89 10.40
N ALA A 227 24.95 12.68 9.48
CA ALA A 227 23.97 13.69 9.09
C ALA A 227 22.95 13.95 10.22
N ALA A 228 22.61 15.22 10.38
CA ALA A 228 21.60 15.70 11.30
C ALA A 228 20.56 16.52 10.52
N TYR A 229 19.28 16.25 10.78
CA TYR A 229 18.17 16.85 10.06
C TYR A 229 17.36 17.70 11.04
N ASP A 230 17.59 19.02 11.04
CA ASP A 230 16.80 19.96 11.82
C ASP A 230 15.42 20.15 11.16
N VAL A 231 14.36 19.75 11.87
CA VAL A 231 12.98 19.88 11.40
C VAL A 231 12.27 21.11 11.97
N GLY A 232 12.99 21.98 12.70
CA GLY A 232 12.53 23.30 13.16
C GLY A 232 11.59 23.28 14.36
N ALA A 233 11.16 22.12 14.84
CA ALA A 233 10.27 21.97 15.98
C ALA A 233 10.47 20.61 16.69
N PRO A 234 10.21 20.51 18.00
CA PRO A 234 10.34 19.25 18.73
C PRO A 234 9.53 18.12 18.10
N VAL A 235 10.18 16.96 17.94
CA VAL A 235 9.58 15.76 17.36
C VAL A 235 8.86 14.96 18.44
N ALA A 236 7.58 14.66 18.21
CA ALA A 236 6.77 13.83 19.10
C ALA A 236 6.79 12.34 18.69
N ALA A 237 6.86 12.06 17.38
CA ALA A 237 6.86 10.70 16.86
C ALA A 237 7.51 10.64 15.47
N LEU A 238 8.09 9.48 15.14
CA LEU A 238 8.66 9.19 13.84
C LEU A 238 7.95 7.98 13.20
N ALA A 239 7.82 7.97 11.88
CA ALA A 239 7.33 6.82 11.14
C ALA A 239 7.94 6.75 9.73
N SER A 240 8.12 5.55 9.20
CA SER A 240 8.39 5.37 7.78
C SER A 240 7.17 5.74 6.94
N GLY A 241 7.39 6.49 5.87
CA GLY A 241 6.38 6.86 4.91
C GLY A 241 6.19 5.85 3.77
N PRO A 242 4.99 5.81 3.16
CA PRO A 242 4.73 4.95 2.02
C PRO A 242 5.55 5.35 0.78
N ASP A 243 6.03 6.58 0.73
CA ASP A 243 6.94 7.14 -0.27
C ASP A 243 8.42 6.84 0.01
N GLY A 244 8.72 6.06 1.06
CA GLY A 244 10.09 5.69 1.43
C GLY A 244 10.85 6.76 2.22
N ALA A 245 10.29 7.95 2.40
CA ALA A 245 10.84 8.99 3.27
C ALA A 245 10.58 8.64 4.75
N LEU A 246 11.35 9.25 5.65
CA LEU A 246 11.00 9.30 7.06
C LEU A 246 10.07 10.49 7.30
N TRP A 247 9.09 10.31 8.17
CA TRP A 247 8.14 11.35 8.54
C TRP A 247 8.15 11.58 10.05
N ALA A 248 8.16 12.85 10.45
CA ALA A 248 8.16 13.29 11.83
C ALA A 248 6.86 14.04 12.15
N ALA A 249 6.21 13.67 13.24
CA ALA A 249 5.18 14.48 13.88
C ALA A 249 5.87 15.57 14.70
N VAL A 250 5.57 16.84 14.44
CA VAL A 250 6.18 17.99 15.11
C VAL A 250 5.13 18.97 15.63
N ASP A 251 5.57 19.91 16.46
CA ASP A 251 4.73 21.03 16.87
C ASP A 251 4.38 21.89 15.65
N GLY A 252 3.08 22.04 15.37
CA GLY A 252 2.58 22.82 14.24
C GLY A 252 2.53 22.10 12.90
N GLY A 253 2.80 20.78 12.82
CA GLY A 253 2.73 20.08 11.54
C GLY A 253 3.35 18.70 11.49
N VAL A 254 3.82 18.36 10.30
CA VAL A 254 4.71 17.21 10.08
C VAL A 254 5.90 17.64 9.25
N ALA A 255 7.03 16.96 9.44
CA ALA A 255 8.20 17.09 8.59
C ALA A 255 8.44 15.79 7.81
N ARG A 256 8.81 15.92 6.55
CA ARG A 256 9.21 14.84 5.65
C ARG A 256 10.71 14.95 5.42
N ILE A 257 11.42 13.84 5.66
CA ILE A 257 12.87 13.76 5.68
C ILE A 257 13.31 12.71 4.66
N VAL A 258 14.13 13.15 3.70
CA VAL A 258 14.81 12.27 2.73
C VAL A 258 16.30 12.42 2.97
N ALA A 259 17.01 11.29 3.05
CA ALA A 259 18.43 11.32 3.33
C ALA A 259 19.19 12.12 2.26
N GLY A 260 20.05 13.05 2.69
CA GLY A 260 20.79 13.94 1.79
C GLY A 260 20.00 15.16 1.26
N GLU A 261 18.71 15.29 1.60
CA GLU A 261 17.89 16.44 1.24
C GLU A 261 17.53 17.29 2.47
N ALA A 262 17.25 18.58 2.25
CA ALA A 262 16.73 19.44 3.30
C ALA A 262 15.32 18.97 3.71
N PRO A 263 14.99 18.91 5.01
CA PRO A 263 13.65 18.56 5.47
C PRO A 263 12.59 19.51 4.91
N THR A 264 11.45 18.95 4.56
CA THR A 264 10.27 19.72 4.11
C THR A 264 9.18 19.61 5.15
N SER A 265 8.43 20.69 5.38
CA SER A 265 7.36 20.71 6.37
C SER A 265 6.01 20.99 5.73
N ILE A 266 4.97 20.43 6.33
CA ILE A 266 3.59 20.80 6.07
C ILE A 266 2.93 21.17 7.38
N ALA A 267 2.47 22.41 7.41
CA ALA A 267 1.77 22.99 8.54
C ALA A 267 0.43 22.29 8.75
N LEU A 268 0.15 21.96 10.01
CA LEU A 268 -1.15 21.49 10.47
C LEU A 268 -1.55 22.36 11.66
N GLU A 269 -2.85 22.59 11.83
CA GLU A 269 -3.31 23.27 13.04
C GLU A 269 -3.00 22.42 14.28
N GLY A 270 -2.32 23.01 15.26
CA GLY A 270 -1.95 22.34 16.51
C GLY A 270 -0.77 21.37 16.38
N ARG A 271 -0.45 20.71 17.51
CA ARG A 271 0.67 19.79 17.64
C ARG A 271 0.33 18.40 17.08
N ALA A 272 1.17 17.86 16.20
CA ALA A 272 1.07 16.46 15.82
C ALA A 272 1.64 15.58 16.94
N ARG A 273 0.89 14.55 17.33
CA ARG A 273 1.21 13.68 18.46
C ARG A 273 1.71 12.31 18.01
N ALA A 274 1.03 11.72 17.04
CA ALA A 274 1.37 10.40 16.50
C ALA A 274 1.22 10.40 14.99
N ILE A 275 2.06 9.61 14.31
CA ILE A 275 2.11 9.51 12.87
C ILE A 275 2.34 8.06 12.47
N ALA A 276 1.69 7.61 11.40
CA ALA A 276 1.86 6.27 10.86
C ALA A 276 1.53 6.22 9.36
N ALA A 277 2.19 5.34 8.61
CA ALA A 277 1.74 5.01 7.26
C ALA A 277 0.44 4.20 7.33
N GLY A 278 -0.53 4.58 6.50
CA GLY A 278 -1.81 3.88 6.39
C GLY A 278 -1.84 2.83 5.29
N PRO A 279 -2.81 1.89 5.35
CA PRO A 279 -2.97 0.82 4.36
C PRO A 279 -3.40 1.33 2.97
N ASP A 280 -3.72 2.61 2.85
CA ASP A 280 -4.02 3.31 1.60
C ASP A 280 -2.85 4.17 1.10
N ALA A 281 -1.64 3.84 1.54
CA ALA A 281 -0.38 4.45 1.15
C ALA A 281 -0.37 5.98 1.32
N ARG A 282 -0.97 6.46 2.42
CA ARG A 282 -0.89 7.85 2.86
C ARG A 282 -0.35 7.91 4.28
N MET A 283 0.17 9.08 4.66
CA MET A 283 0.49 9.32 6.06
C MET A 283 -0.78 9.68 6.82
N TRP A 284 -0.93 9.11 8.01
CA TRP A 284 -2.00 9.40 8.94
C TRP A 284 -1.39 10.04 10.17
N VAL A 285 -2.04 11.08 10.67
CA VAL A 285 -1.53 11.88 11.79
C VAL A 285 -2.64 12.13 12.80
N ALA A 286 -2.37 11.77 14.05
CA ALA A 286 -3.15 12.20 15.20
C ALA A 286 -2.54 13.47 15.79
N ARG A 287 -3.39 14.37 16.25
CA ARG A 287 -2.97 15.67 16.78
C ARG A 287 -3.54 15.91 18.16
N ASP A 288 -2.80 16.65 18.97
CA ASP A 288 -3.24 17.02 20.31
C ASP A 288 -4.52 17.85 20.24
N ARG A 289 -5.45 17.54 21.15
CA ARG A 289 -6.76 18.22 21.31
C ARG A 289 -7.63 18.24 20.05
N ALA A 290 -7.27 17.52 18.99
CA ALA A 290 -8.07 17.41 17.78
C ALA A 290 -8.97 16.18 17.85
N PRO A 291 -10.31 16.31 17.73
CA PRO A 291 -11.25 15.18 17.77
C PRO A 291 -11.30 14.40 16.44
N TYR A 292 -10.19 14.39 15.69
CA TYR A 292 -10.05 13.82 14.36
C TYR A 292 -8.58 13.54 14.03
N VAL A 293 -8.36 12.59 13.11
CA VAL A 293 -7.05 12.39 12.47
C VAL A 293 -7.01 13.08 11.11
N VAL A 294 -5.82 13.39 10.62
CA VAL A 294 -5.63 13.87 9.26
C VAL A 294 -4.89 12.84 8.43
N LYS A 295 -5.23 12.82 7.14
CA LYS A 295 -4.59 11.99 6.13
C LYS A 295 -3.84 12.89 5.15
N ILE A 296 -2.57 12.60 4.93
CA ILE A 296 -1.66 13.37 4.09
C ILE A 296 -1.32 12.54 2.86
N THR A 297 -1.61 13.10 1.70
CA THR A 297 -1.28 12.47 0.42
C THR A 297 0.17 12.74 0.05
N VAL A 298 0.97 11.68 -0.02
CA VAL A 298 2.38 11.77 -0.41
C VAL A 298 2.55 11.84 -1.94
N PRO A 299 3.67 12.40 -2.44
CA PRO A 299 4.03 12.31 -3.86
C PRO A 299 4.23 10.87 -4.34
N PRO A 300 4.01 10.57 -5.63
CA PRO A 300 4.44 9.30 -6.21
C PRO A 300 5.96 9.17 -6.13
N THR A 301 6.49 7.95 -6.14
CA THR A 301 7.94 7.73 -6.28
C THR A 301 8.30 7.23 -7.67
N VAL A 302 9.42 7.75 -8.19
CA VAL A 302 10.04 7.33 -9.44
C VAL A 302 11.40 6.73 -9.12
N GLY A 303 11.57 5.46 -9.46
CA GLY A 303 12.82 4.71 -9.31
C GLY A 303 13.87 5.16 -10.31
N GLU A 304 14.96 4.40 -10.40
CA GLU A 304 15.97 4.67 -11.43
C GLU A 304 15.36 4.58 -12.82
N VAL A 305 15.89 5.43 -13.70
CA VAL A 305 15.46 5.55 -15.08
C VAL A 305 16.58 4.98 -15.93
N SER A 306 16.25 4.03 -16.78
CA SER A 306 17.15 3.49 -17.80
C SER A 306 16.53 3.62 -19.18
N VAL A 307 17.38 3.69 -20.20
CA VAL A 307 16.94 3.74 -21.60
C VAL A 307 17.62 2.60 -22.34
N VAL A 308 16.82 1.78 -23.02
CA VAL A 308 17.28 0.69 -23.88
C VAL A 308 16.48 0.78 -25.16
N ASP A 309 17.16 0.83 -26.31
CA ASP A 309 16.54 0.88 -27.64
C ASP A 309 15.46 1.97 -27.80
N GLY A 310 15.73 3.18 -27.28
CA GLY A 310 14.79 4.30 -27.35
C GLY A 310 13.54 4.16 -26.47
N VAL A 311 13.50 3.15 -25.59
CA VAL A 311 12.46 2.98 -24.58
C VAL A 311 13.01 3.33 -23.22
N LEU A 312 12.42 4.35 -22.61
CA LEU A 312 12.66 4.68 -21.22
C LEU A 312 11.90 3.69 -20.33
N SER A 313 12.60 3.08 -19.38
CA SER A 313 12.03 2.20 -18.38
C SER A 313 12.31 2.71 -16.96
N THR A 314 11.30 2.70 -16.10
CA THR A 314 11.47 3.01 -14.68
C THR A 314 10.43 2.31 -13.82
N THR A 315 10.68 2.22 -12.51
CA THR A 315 9.69 1.72 -11.55
C THR A 315 8.96 2.90 -10.90
N VAL A 316 7.63 2.92 -10.97
CA VAL A 316 6.79 3.98 -10.38
C VAL A 316 5.94 3.41 -9.24
N ARG A 317 5.89 4.11 -8.10
CA ARG A 317 4.88 3.86 -7.05
C ARG A 317 3.89 5.00 -7.03
N SER A 318 2.62 4.68 -7.28
CA SER A 318 1.52 5.67 -7.30
C SER A 318 0.78 5.80 -5.97
N HIS A 319 1.15 4.98 -4.98
CA HIS A 319 0.57 4.99 -3.62
C HIS A 319 -0.98 4.90 -3.62
N GLY A 320 -1.53 4.05 -4.48
CA GLY A 320 -2.97 3.82 -4.58
C GLY A 320 -3.75 4.96 -5.24
N LEU A 321 -3.08 5.99 -5.76
CA LEU A 321 -3.68 7.03 -6.57
C LEU A 321 -3.48 6.75 -8.05
N GLU A 322 -4.51 6.96 -8.86
CA GLU A 322 -4.29 7.05 -10.31
C GLU A 322 -3.20 8.10 -10.57
N ALA A 323 -2.36 7.88 -11.58
CA ALA A 323 -1.27 8.78 -11.91
C ALA A 323 -1.02 8.78 -13.42
N LEU A 324 -0.39 9.83 -13.91
CA LEU A 324 0.10 9.96 -15.26
C LEU A 324 1.63 9.94 -15.22
N ALA A 325 2.26 9.02 -15.92
CA ALA A 325 3.69 9.05 -16.16
C ALA A 325 3.96 9.63 -17.54
N ALA A 326 4.76 10.69 -17.63
CA ALA A 326 5.16 11.33 -18.87
C ALA A 326 6.67 11.28 -19.03
N ALA A 327 7.16 10.92 -20.21
CA ALA A 327 8.54 11.11 -20.61
C ALA A 327 8.65 12.45 -21.31
N GLU A 328 9.59 13.29 -20.88
CA GLU A 328 9.74 14.66 -21.36
C GLU A 328 11.20 14.93 -21.76
N LEU A 329 11.40 15.71 -22.82
CA LEU A 329 12.71 16.16 -23.31
C LEU A 329 12.91 17.64 -22.98
N GLN A 330 14.05 17.97 -22.39
CA GLN A 330 14.45 19.36 -22.18
C GLN A 330 14.78 20.02 -23.52
N GLN A 331 14.12 21.14 -23.80
CA GLN A 331 14.38 21.99 -24.96
C GLN A 331 15.51 22.97 -24.67
N ALA A 332 16.06 23.60 -25.72
CA ALA A 332 17.16 24.56 -25.60
C ALA A 332 16.81 25.81 -24.77
N ASP A 333 15.51 26.16 -24.69
CA ASP A 333 14.99 27.26 -23.88
C ASP A 333 14.74 26.87 -22.40
N GLY A 334 15.08 25.63 -22.02
CA GLY A 334 14.89 25.07 -20.69
C GLY A 334 13.48 24.54 -20.42
N THR A 335 12.55 24.65 -21.37
CA THR A 335 11.20 24.09 -21.25
C THR A 335 11.20 22.57 -21.46
N TRP A 336 10.16 21.90 -20.98
CA TRP A 336 10.02 20.44 -21.12
C TRP A 336 8.92 20.12 -22.13
N ARG A 337 9.26 19.31 -23.14
CA ARG A 337 8.32 18.83 -24.15
C ARG A 337 7.98 17.37 -23.88
N GLU A 338 6.70 17.06 -23.69
CA GLU A 338 6.21 15.67 -23.58
C GLU A 338 6.49 14.89 -24.86
N LEU A 339 7.11 13.72 -24.72
CA LEU A 339 7.39 12.77 -25.81
C LEU A 339 6.36 11.65 -25.83
N SER A 340 6.07 11.07 -24.67
CA SER A 340 5.09 10.00 -24.50
C SER A 340 4.55 9.98 -23.08
N ARG A 341 3.42 9.27 -22.89
CA ARG A 341 2.76 9.14 -21.61
C ARG A 341 2.10 7.79 -21.42
N ALA A 342 1.93 7.40 -20.16
CA ALA A 342 1.20 6.23 -19.73
C ALA A 342 0.32 6.54 -18.54
N ASP A 343 -0.96 6.16 -18.62
CA ASP A 343 -1.88 6.20 -17.50
C ASP A 343 -1.58 5.04 -16.53
N LEU A 344 -1.40 5.38 -15.26
CA LEU A 344 -1.17 4.46 -14.16
C LEU A 344 -2.42 4.38 -13.31
N TYR A 345 -2.96 3.17 -13.17
CA TYR A 345 -4.04 2.91 -12.23
C TYR A 345 -3.51 2.97 -10.80
N GLY A 346 -4.34 3.47 -9.87
CA GLY A 346 -3.96 3.61 -8.47
C GLY A 346 -3.70 2.29 -7.77
N THR A 347 -2.43 1.87 -7.76
CA THR A 347 -1.96 0.70 -7.02
C THR A 347 -1.00 1.08 -5.92
N THR A 348 -1.06 0.31 -4.84
CA THR A 348 -0.11 0.42 -3.73
C THR A 348 1.22 -0.25 -4.05
N SER A 349 1.25 -1.23 -4.98
CA SER A 349 2.48 -1.87 -5.45
C SER A 349 3.24 -1.01 -6.47
N PRO A 350 4.59 -1.12 -6.53
CA PRO A 350 5.40 -0.53 -7.60
C PRO A 350 5.04 -1.14 -8.95
N ARG A 351 5.22 -0.37 -10.02
CA ARG A 351 4.99 -0.82 -11.40
C ARG A 351 6.15 -0.41 -12.28
N THR A 352 6.60 -1.30 -13.15
CA THR A 352 7.47 -0.91 -14.26
C THR A 352 6.66 -0.17 -15.30
N VAL A 353 7.14 1.01 -15.70
CA VAL A 353 6.55 1.86 -16.73
C VAL A 353 7.56 1.99 -17.85
N GLN A 354 7.10 1.73 -19.07
CA GLN A 354 7.88 1.88 -20.29
C GLN A 354 7.28 3.00 -21.14
N LEU A 355 8.12 3.96 -21.53
CA LEU A 355 7.73 5.17 -22.24
C LEU A 355 8.64 5.31 -23.46
N ALA A 356 8.04 5.39 -24.65
CA ALA A 356 8.80 5.56 -25.88
C ALA A 356 9.40 6.98 -25.94
N LEU A 357 10.69 7.08 -26.26
CA LEU A 357 11.36 8.36 -26.47
C LEU A 357 11.39 8.80 -27.93
N GLY A 358 11.17 7.87 -28.87
CA GLY A 358 11.36 8.10 -30.30
C GLY A 358 12.85 8.07 -30.68
N GLU A 359 13.18 8.54 -31.89
CA GLU A 359 14.56 8.69 -32.33
C GLU A 359 15.20 9.92 -31.68
N LEU A 360 16.02 9.69 -30.65
CA LEU A 360 16.80 10.73 -29.96
C LEU A 360 18.28 10.33 -29.94
N ALA A 361 19.15 11.23 -30.41
CA ALA A 361 20.60 11.01 -30.43
C ALA A 361 21.29 11.39 -29.12
N ALA A 362 20.91 12.52 -28.51
CA ALA A 362 21.44 13.00 -27.23
C ALA A 362 20.50 14.04 -26.62
N GLY A 363 20.56 14.22 -25.29
CA GLY A 363 19.79 15.24 -24.58
C GLY A 363 19.38 14.84 -23.16
N VAL A 364 18.82 15.79 -22.41
CA VAL A 364 18.31 15.53 -21.06
C VAL A 364 16.84 15.15 -21.14
N VAL A 365 16.52 13.93 -20.76
CA VAL A 365 15.15 13.45 -20.62
C VAL A 365 14.78 13.35 -19.14
N ARG A 366 13.49 13.34 -18.82
CA ARG A 366 13.01 12.99 -17.48
C ARG A 366 11.74 12.19 -17.55
N VAL A 367 11.49 11.41 -16.51
CA VAL A 367 10.15 10.91 -16.21
C VAL A 367 9.52 11.80 -15.18
N THR A 368 8.32 12.28 -15.47
CA THR A 368 7.48 13.01 -14.52
C THR A 368 6.23 12.18 -14.25
N VAL A 369 6.02 11.80 -12.99
CA VAL A 369 4.82 11.10 -12.55
C VAL A 369 3.95 12.07 -11.77
N THR A 370 2.72 12.29 -12.23
CA THR A 370 1.74 13.15 -11.56
C THR A 370 0.54 12.33 -11.12
N SER A 371 0.28 12.25 -9.81
CA SER A 371 -0.91 11.59 -9.27
C SER A 371 -2.18 12.39 -9.59
N ALA A 372 -3.35 11.75 -9.54
CA ALA A 372 -4.67 12.36 -9.70
C ALA A 372 -4.99 13.37 -8.58
N ALA A 373 -4.23 13.35 -7.48
CA ALA A 373 -4.24 14.40 -6.46
C ALA A 373 -3.35 15.61 -6.83
N GLY A 374 -2.80 15.63 -8.05
CA GLY A 374 -1.89 16.63 -8.56
C GLY A 374 -0.51 16.61 -7.90
N ARG A 375 -0.06 15.47 -7.34
CA ARG A 375 1.28 15.38 -6.75
C ARG A 375 2.28 14.90 -7.77
N THR A 376 3.43 15.54 -7.87
CA THR A 376 4.40 15.24 -8.92
C THR A 376 5.74 14.81 -8.33
N SER A 377 6.38 13.83 -8.98
CA SER A 377 7.79 13.48 -8.78
C SER A 377 8.43 13.35 -10.15
N SER A 378 9.65 13.86 -10.30
CA SER A 378 10.38 13.83 -11.56
C SER A 378 11.79 13.31 -11.37
N ARG A 379 12.26 12.49 -12.30
CA ARG A 379 13.62 11.94 -12.30
C ARG A 379 14.30 12.18 -13.65
N PRO A 380 15.32 13.06 -13.72
CA PRO A 380 16.05 13.32 -14.96
C PRO A 380 17.11 12.24 -15.24
N LEU A 381 17.46 12.09 -16.52
CA LEU A 381 18.54 11.27 -17.05
C LEU A 381 19.16 12.00 -18.25
N THR A 382 20.49 12.11 -18.28
CA THR A 382 21.21 12.61 -19.46
C THR A 382 21.51 11.46 -20.41
N LEU A 383 21.09 11.58 -21.67
CA LEU A 383 21.46 10.68 -22.74
C LEU A 383 22.74 11.18 -23.39
N GLU A 384 23.78 10.38 -23.31
CA GLU A 384 25.03 10.60 -24.04
C GLU A 384 24.86 10.11 -25.48
N GLU A 385 25.49 10.82 -26.41
CA GLU A 385 25.54 10.40 -27.80
C GLU A 385 26.33 9.08 -27.88
N PRO A 386 25.82 8.05 -28.58
CA PRO A 386 26.58 6.82 -28.74
C PRO A 386 27.94 7.16 -29.35
N PRO A 387 29.05 6.67 -28.78
CA PRO A 387 30.36 6.95 -29.33
C PRO A 387 30.38 6.50 -30.78
N VAL A 388 30.85 7.38 -31.68
CA VAL A 388 31.09 7.02 -33.08
C VAL A 388 32.17 5.95 -33.07
N GLU A 389 31.75 4.70 -33.19
CA GLU A 389 32.67 3.59 -33.34
C GLU A 389 33.38 3.78 -34.69
N PRO A 390 34.72 3.92 -34.73
CA PRO A 390 35.42 4.06 -35.98
C PRO A 390 35.15 2.82 -36.84
N GLU A 391 34.82 3.05 -38.12
CA GLU A 391 34.55 2.00 -39.11
C GLU A 391 35.61 0.88 -38.98
N PRO A 392 35.19 -0.39 -38.85
CA PRO A 392 36.15 -1.48 -38.71
C PRO A 392 37.00 -1.54 -39.98
N THR A 393 38.28 -1.18 -39.85
CA THR A 393 39.27 -1.42 -40.90
C THR A 393 39.25 -2.91 -41.23
N ALA A 394 38.94 -3.25 -42.49
CA ALA A 394 38.92 -4.62 -42.98
C ALA A 394 40.27 -5.30 -42.69
N THR A 395 40.28 -6.18 -41.69
CA THR A 395 41.44 -7.03 -41.38
C THR A 395 41.29 -8.34 -42.14
N PRO A 396 42.32 -8.84 -42.84
CA PRO A 396 42.22 -10.06 -43.63
C PRO A 396 41.91 -11.28 -42.74
N ILE A 397 41.03 -12.14 -43.27
CA ILE A 397 40.58 -13.40 -42.66
C ILE A 397 41.79 -14.27 -42.25
N PRO A 398 41.95 -14.65 -40.97
CA PRO A 398 42.88 -15.70 -40.59
C PRO A 398 42.21 -17.09 -40.67
N VAL A 399 43.01 -18.05 -41.14
CA VAL A 399 42.75 -19.49 -41.31
C VAL A 399 42.34 -20.15 -39.98
N PRO A 400 41.46 -21.18 -39.95
CA PRO A 400 40.96 -21.73 -38.70
C PRO A 400 42.01 -22.58 -37.98
N THR A 401 42.31 -22.24 -36.73
CA THR A 401 42.97 -23.13 -35.76
C THR A 401 41.97 -23.54 -34.69
N THR A 402 41.84 -24.85 -34.53
CA THR A 402 41.00 -25.53 -33.52
C THR A 402 41.52 -25.28 -32.10
N SER A 403 40.62 -24.95 -31.17
CA SER A 403 40.84 -24.98 -29.71
C SER A 403 39.51 -25.27 -28.99
N PRO A 404 39.51 -25.73 -27.72
CA PRO A 404 38.76 -26.91 -27.31
C PRO A 404 37.40 -26.63 -26.64
N THR A 405 36.61 -27.70 -26.65
CA THR A 405 35.38 -28.03 -25.90
C THR A 405 34.95 -27.07 -24.78
N PRO A 406 33.75 -26.45 -24.89
CA PRO A 406 33.09 -25.79 -23.77
C PRO A 406 32.62 -26.81 -22.72
N GLY A 407 32.99 -26.57 -21.46
CA GLY A 407 32.49 -27.30 -20.30
C GLY A 407 30.98 -27.17 -20.13
N ALA A 408 30.38 -28.23 -19.58
CA ALA A 408 28.94 -28.44 -19.47
C ALA A 408 28.17 -27.27 -18.83
N THR A 409 27.12 -26.83 -19.53
CA THR A 409 26.06 -25.95 -19.02
C THR A 409 25.32 -26.63 -17.85
N PRO A 410 25.06 -25.95 -16.72
CA PRO A 410 24.21 -26.50 -15.67
C PRO A 410 22.78 -26.69 -16.18
N ALA A 411 22.17 -27.83 -15.85
CA ALA A 411 20.80 -28.13 -16.24
C ALA A 411 19.80 -27.06 -15.73
N PRO A 412 18.76 -26.71 -16.51
CA PRO A 412 17.75 -25.73 -16.09
C PRO A 412 17.00 -26.22 -14.83
N PRO A 413 16.58 -25.30 -13.95
CA PRO A 413 15.85 -25.66 -12.74
C PRO A 413 14.51 -26.33 -13.08
N PRO A 414 14.04 -27.28 -12.25
CA PRO A 414 12.75 -27.93 -12.47
C PRO A 414 11.61 -26.89 -12.49
N PRO A 415 10.57 -27.08 -13.32
CA PRO A 415 9.46 -26.14 -13.40
C PRO A 415 8.77 -26.00 -12.03
N PRO A 416 8.36 -24.78 -11.64
CA PRO A 416 7.78 -24.53 -10.33
C PRO A 416 6.48 -25.32 -10.14
N ALA A 417 6.33 -25.95 -8.97
CA ALA A 417 5.18 -26.78 -8.59
C ALA A 417 3.89 -25.98 -8.28
N GLY A 418 3.77 -24.75 -8.78
CA GLY A 418 2.69 -23.80 -8.48
C GLY A 418 2.30 -22.94 -9.68
N PRO A 419 1.28 -22.07 -9.54
CA PRO A 419 0.88 -21.16 -10.60
C PRO A 419 2.02 -20.18 -10.91
N VAL A 420 2.23 -19.90 -12.19
CA VAL A 420 3.22 -18.93 -12.67
C VAL A 420 2.49 -17.74 -13.23
N GLU A 421 2.81 -16.56 -12.70
CA GLU A 421 2.22 -15.29 -13.15
C GLU A 421 2.33 -15.12 -14.67
N GLY A 422 1.21 -14.74 -15.29
CA GLY A 422 1.12 -14.54 -16.74
C GLY A 422 1.14 -15.83 -17.57
N LYS A 423 1.27 -17.01 -16.96
CA LYS A 423 1.36 -18.30 -17.67
C LYS A 423 0.32 -19.32 -17.21
N SER A 424 0.10 -19.48 -15.91
CA SER A 424 -0.76 -20.52 -15.37
C SER A 424 -1.47 -20.14 -14.07
N VAL A 425 -2.54 -20.87 -13.76
CA VAL A 425 -3.31 -20.77 -12.52
C VAL A 425 -3.47 -22.15 -11.90
N GLU A 426 -3.44 -22.23 -10.57
CA GLU A 426 -3.77 -23.45 -9.84
C GLU A 426 -5.27 -23.46 -9.58
N VAL A 427 -5.91 -24.57 -9.89
CA VAL A 427 -7.35 -24.77 -9.77
C VAL A 427 -7.58 -25.99 -8.90
N ALA A 428 -8.25 -25.81 -7.77
CA ALA A 428 -8.55 -26.89 -6.82
C ALA A 428 -10.05 -27.02 -6.58
N VAL A 429 -10.58 -28.23 -6.71
CA VAL A 429 -11.99 -28.52 -6.44
C VAL A 429 -12.24 -28.46 -4.93
N VAL A 430 -13.18 -27.60 -4.52
CA VAL A 430 -13.61 -27.46 -3.12
C VAL A 430 -14.79 -28.40 -2.84
N SER A 431 -15.76 -28.46 -3.76
CA SER A 431 -16.89 -29.38 -3.67
C SER A 431 -17.60 -29.55 -5.01
N GLY A 432 -18.38 -30.63 -5.16
CA GLY A 432 -19.19 -30.89 -6.35
C GLY A 432 -18.39 -31.31 -7.58
N VAL A 433 -18.99 -31.16 -8.76
CA VAL A 433 -18.38 -31.54 -10.04
C VAL A 433 -17.88 -30.30 -10.75
N VAL A 434 -16.57 -30.27 -11.02
CA VAL A 434 -15.90 -29.21 -11.79
C VAL A 434 -15.26 -29.86 -13.01
N SER A 435 -15.42 -29.22 -14.18
CA SER A 435 -14.72 -29.62 -15.40
C SER A 435 -13.98 -28.41 -15.98
N PHE A 436 -12.95 -28.64 -16.77
CA PHE A 436 -12.19 -27.59 -17.44
C PHE A 436 -11.97 -27.91 -18.91
N ARG A 437 -11.74 -26.88 -19.72
CA ARG A 437 -11.36 -26.99 -21.13
C ARG A 437 -10.18 -26.05 -21.37
N ALA A 438 -9.04 -26.61 -21.75
CA ALA A 438 -7.85 -25.83 -22.12
C ALA A 438 -8.14 -24.94 -23.35
N PRO A 439 -7.39 -23.84 -23.56
CA PRO A 439 -7.63 -22.89 -24.66
C PRO A 439 -7.81 -23.55 -26.04
N ASP A 440 -6.98 -24.55 -26.36
CA ASP A 440 -6.97 -25.23 -27.65
C ASP A 440 -7.83 -26.51 -27.69
N ALA A 441 -8.43 -26.89 -26.56
CA ALA A 441 -9.22 -28.12 -26.45
C ALA A 441 -10.69 -27.89 -26.85
N LYS A 442 -11.30 -28.88 -27.50
CA LYS A 442 -12.71 -28.81 -27.94
C LYS A 442 -13.68 -29.31 -26.87
N THR A 443 -13.27 -30.24 -26.02
CA THR A 443 -14.10 -30.93 -25.02
C THR A 443 -13.70 -30.57 -23.59
N TYR A 444 -14.68 -30.62 -22.66
CA TYR A 444 -14.41 -30.44 -21.24
C TYR A 444 -13.92 -31.76 -20.62
N THR A 445 -12.91 -31.64 -19.76
CA THR A 445 -12.34 -32.74 -18.97
C THR A 445 -12.67 -32.53 -17.50
N ARG A 446 -13.08 -33.59 -16.81
CA ARG A 446 -13.39 -33.53 -15.37
C ARG A 446 -12.13 -33.23 -14.56
N LEU A 447 -12.20 -32.28 -13.63
CA LEU A 447 -11.13 -31.97 -12.70
C LEU A 447 -11.32 -32.79 -11.42
N THR A 448 -10.28 -33.52 -10.99
CA THR A 448 -10.25 -34.26 -9.73
C THR A 448 -9.12 -33.71 -8.86
N GLY A 449 -9.44 -33.17 -7.69
CA GLY A 449 -8.44 -32.60 -6.78
C GLY A 449 -7.94 -31.23 -7.23
N LYS A 450 -6.62 -31.07 -7.37
CA LYS A 450 -5.96 -29.82 -7.80
C LYS A 450 -5.15 -30.02 -9.08
N ALA A 451 -5.11 -29.02 -9.94
CA ALA A 451 -4.27 -29.01 -11.14
C ALA A 451 -3.80 -27.59 -11.46
N VAL A 452 -2.61 -27.47 -12.07
CA VAL A 452 -2.11 -26.21 -12.65
C VAL A 452 -2.53 -26.18 -14.12
N LEU A 453 -3.30 -25.17 -14.51
CA LEU A 453 -3.92 -25.02 -15.82
C LEU A 453 -3.39 -23.75 -16.52
N PRO A 454 -3.25 -23.73 -17.85
CA PRO A 454 -2.80 -22.55 -18.58
C PRO A 454 -3.83 -21.42 -18.51
N LEU A 455 -3.37 -20.16 -18.62
CA LEU A 455 -4.29 -19.03 -18.80
C LEU A 455 -5.11 -19.19 -20.08
N GLY A 456 -6.34 -18.68 -20.06
CA GLY A 456 -7.35 -18.90 -21.10
C GLY A 456 -8.20 -20.17 -20.88
N VAL A 457 -7.90 -20.96 -19.85
CA VAL A 457 -8.72 -22.14 -19.50
C VAL A 457 -10.16 -21.74 -19.19
N LEU A 458 -11.11 -22.53 -19.70
CA LEU A 458 -12.53 -22.43 -19.40
C LEU A 458 -12.90 -23.41 -18.29
N LEU A 459 -13.43 -22.91 -17.18
CA LEU A 459 -13.92 -23.70 -16.06
C LEU A 459 -15.44 -23.79 -16.10
N ASP A 460 -15.96 -24.99 -15.86
CA ASP A 460 -17.37 -25.27 -15.62
C ASP A 460 -17.59 -25.60 -14.15
N THR A 461 -18.28 -24.68 -13.46
CA THR A 461 -18.57 -24.76 -12.03
C THR A 461 -20.08 -24.71 -11.75
N GLU A 462 -20.91 -25.08 -12.72
CA GLU A 462 -22.37 -25.07 -12.56
C GLU A 462 -22.84 -26.02 -11.44
N SER A 463 -22.16 -27.16 -11.29
CA SER A 463 -22.45 -28.19 -10.29
C SER A 463 -21.36 -28.35 -9.22
N GLY A 464 -20.48 -27.35 -9.07
CA GLY A 464 -19.33 -27.44 -8.19
C GLY A 464 -18.77 -26.09 -7.78
N ARG A 465 -17.79 -26.13 -6.87
CA ARG A 465 -17.09 -24.96 -6.36
C ARG A 465 -15.59 -25.19 -6.49
N VAL A 466 -14.90 -24.16 -6.94
CA VAL A 466 -13.48 -24.22 -7.23
C VAL A 466 -12.74 -23.09 -6.52
N ARG A 467 -11.54 -23.37 -6.04
CA ARG A 467 -10.57 -22.39 -5.57
C ARG A 467 -9.59 -22.15 -6.71
N VAL A 468 -9.50 -20.90 -7.17
CA VAL A 468 -8.52 -20.48 -8.17
C VAL A 468 -7.44 -19.71 -7.43
N ALA A 469 -6.20 -20.18 -7.56
CA ALA A 469 -5.02 -19.55 -7.05
C ALA A 469 -4.16 -19.06 -8.23
N ALA A 470 -3.75 -17.80 -8.17
CA ALA A 470 -2.92 -17.17 -9.19
C ALA A 470 -1.75 -16.48 -8.51
N GLN A 471 -0.60 -16.48 -9.17
CA GLN A 471 0.53 -15.68 -8.71
C GLN A 471 0.39 -14.25 -9.25
N VAL A 472 0.53 -13.28 -8.37
CA VAL A 472 0.50 -11.85 -8.65
C VAL A 472 1.57 -11.19 -7.79
N ASP A 473 2.51 -10.48 -8.40
CA ASP A 473 3.61 -9.82 -7.71
C ASP A 473 4.44 -10.81 -6.85
N GLY A 474 4.65 -12.04 -7.37
CA GLY A 474 5.38 -13.10 -6.67
C GLY A 474 4.61 -13.78 -5.52
N ALA A 475 3.52 -13.19 -5.03
CA ALA A 475 2.64 -13.76 -4.02
C ALA A 475 1.50 -14.58 -4.64
N THR A 476 1.07 -15.65 -3.96
CA THR A 476 -0.11 -16.42 -4.40
C THR A 476 -1.38 -15.84 -3.80
N GLN A 477 -2.26 -15.31 -4.62
CA GLN A 477 -3.61 -14.92 -4.24
C GLN A 477 -4.62 -16.03 -4.53
N GLN A 478 -5.74 -16.05 -3.81
CA GLN A 478 -6.74 -17.10 -3.94
C GLN A 478 -8.16 -16.54 -3.84
N GLY A 479 -9.06 -17.12 -4.65
CA GLY A 479 -10.48 -16.80 -4.65
C GLY A 479 -11.29 -18.07 -4.88
N THR A 480 -12.52 -18.09 -4.36
CA THR A 480 -13.44 -19.21 -4.52
C THR A 480 -14.58 -18.83 -5.45
N PHE A 481 -14.86 -19.67 -6.44
CA PHE A 481 -15.78 -19.39 -7.53
C PHE A 481 -16.74 -20.56 -7.78
N ASN A 482 -18.00 -20.24 -8.07
CA ASN A 482 -19.03 -21.24 -8.41
C ASN A 482 -20.22 -20.65 -9.17
N GLY A 483 -21.08 -21.53 -9.70
CA GLY A 483 -22.41 -21.16 -10.18
C GLY A 483 -22.47 -20.74 -11.66
N GLY A 484 -21.41 -21.01 -12.43
CA GLY A 484 -21.41 -20.85 -13.88
C GLY A 484 -20.11 -21.24 -14.57
N LYS A 485 -20.05 -21.00 -15.89
CA LYS A 485 -18.87 -21.22 -16.72
C LYS A 485 -18.11 -19.92 -16.89
N PHE A 486 -16.78 -19.96 -16.83
CA PHE A 486 -15.95 -18.77 -17.00
C PHE A 486 -14.54 -19.10 -17.49
N SER A 487 -13.93 -18.18 -18.24
CA SER A 487 -12.51 -18.28 -18.58
C SER A 487 -11.66 -17.56 -17.55
N VAL A 488 -10.51 -18.13 -17.22
CA VAL A 488 -9.50 -17.49 -16.35
C VAL A 488 -8.38 -16.93 -17.21
N THR A 489 -8.20 -15.62 -17.20
CA THR A 489 -7.06 -14.95 -17.84
C THR A 489 -6.36 -14.06 -16.83
N GLN A 490 -5.20 -13.53 -17.20
CA GLN A 490 -4.49 -12.53 -16.42
C GLN A 490 -4.17 -11.36 -17.34
N THR A 491 -4.35 -10.13 -16.86
CA THR A 491 -3.89 -8.96 -17.61
C THR A 491 -2.37 -8.87 -17.58
N ALA A 492 -1.80 -8.06 -18.47
CA ALA A 492 -0.39 -7.65 -18.39
C ALA A 492 -0.02 -7.00 -17.03
N THR A 493 -1.01 -6.58 -16.24
CA THR A 493 -0.85 -5.98 -14.91
C THR A 493 -1.10 -6.98 -13.76
N GLY A 494 -1.01 -8.29 -14.01
CA GLY A 494 -1.17 -9.34 -13.00
C GLY A 494 -2.60 -9.57 -12.51
N MET A 495 -3.61 -8.82 -12.97
CA MET A 495 -4.99 -8.95 -12.47
C MET A 495 -5.64 -10.21 -13.03
N THR A 496 -6.08 -11.11 -12.14
CA THR A 496 -6.81 -12.31 -12.55
C THR A 496 -8.23 -11.95 -12.96
N GLU A 497 -8.56 -12.23 -14.21
CA GLU A 497 -9.87 -11.99 -14.78
C GLU A 497 -10.66 -13.27 -14.98
N LEU A 498 -11.93 -13.20 -14.60
CA LEU A 498 -12.91 -14.26 -14.75
C LEU A 498 -14.02 -13.77 -15.68
N ALA A 499 -13.90 -14.08 -16.97
CA ALA A 499 -14.91 -13.69 -17.94
C ALA A 499 -15.98 -14.77 -18.04
N LEU A 500 -17.25 -14.38 -17.85
CA LEU A 500 -18.36 -15.33 -17.91
C LEU A 500 -18.46 -15.92 -19.33
N ALA A 501 -18.59 -17.24 -19.40
CA ALA A 501 -18.59 -18.02 -20.62
C ALA A 501 -19.91 -18.80 -20.80
N GLY A 502 -20.14 -19.32 -22.01
CA GLY A 502 -21.39 -19.98 -22.39
C GLY A 502 -22.32 -19.08 -23.21
N ALA A 503 -23.15 -19.72 -24.04
CA ALA A 503 -24.04 -19.04 -24.98
C ALA A 503 -25.20 -18.33 -24.24
N LEU A 504 -25.43 -17.08 -24.62
CA LEU A 504 -26.67 -16.35 -24.32
C LEU A 504 -27.45 -16.31 -25.63
N GLU A 505 -28.54 -17.08 -25.74
CA GLU A 505 -29.43 -17.02 -26.90
C GLU A 505 -30.19 -15.70 -26.87
N CYS A 506 -29.68 -14.69 -27.58
CA CYS A 506 -30.26 -13.35 -27.61
C CYS A 506 -31.11 -13.18 -28.87
N SER A 507 -32.39 -12.82 -28.70
CA SER A 507 -33.23 -12.41 -29.82
C SER A 507 -32.97 -10.95 -30.22
N ASP A 508 -33.26 -10.59 -31.47
CA ASP A 508 -33.12 -9.23 -32.01
C ASP A 508 -33.89 -8.19 -31.16
N ARG A 509 -35.03 -8.61 -30.60
CA ARG A 509 -35.93 -7.80 -29.79
C ARG A 509 -35.39 -7.53 -28.37
N GLU A 510 -34.46 -8.34 -27.87
CA GLU A 510 -33.84 -8.17 -26.54
C GLU A 510 -32.59 -7.27 -26.56
N ARG A 511 -32.15 -6.82 -27.74
CA ARG A 511 -31.03 -5.90 -27.93
C ARG A 511 -31.42 -4.41 -27.81
N GLY A 512 -32.72 -4.09 -27.86
CA GLY A 512 -33.26 -2.74 -27.68
C GLY A 512 -33.64 -2.46 -26.22
N ALA A 513 -33.06 -1.42 -25.63
CA ALA A 513 -33.30 -1.05 -24.23
C ALA A 513 -34.71 -0.47 -24.03
N THR A 514 -35.59 -1.20 -23.34
CA THR A 514 -36.52 -0.75 -22.27
C THR A 514 -37.42 -1.94 -21.87
N ALA A 515 -37.75 -2.04 -20.58
CA ALA A 515 -38.22 -3.27 -19.93
C ALA A 515 -39.69 -3.65 -20.22
N SER A 516 -40.02 -4.96 -20.20
CA SER A 516 -41.16 -5.52 -19.45
C SER A 516 -41.17 -7.07 -19.44
N ARG A 517 -41.94 -7.65 -18.52
CA ARG A 517 -42.08 -9.09 -18.17
C ARG A 517 -42.34 -10.03 -19.37
N ALA A 518 -41.58 -11.13 -19.50
CA ALA A 518 -42.03 -12.51 -19.78
C ALA A 518 -40.86 -13.45 -20.20
N LYS A 519 -40.98 -14.74 -19.84
CA LYS A 519 -40.03 -15.89 -19.92
C LYS A 519 -38.75 -15.78 -19.08
N LYS A 520 -38.39 -16.88 -18.37
CA LYS A 520 -37.14 -17.02 -17.61
C LYS A 520 -35.97 -16.80 -18.57
N LYS A 521 -35.41 -15.59 -18.58
CA LYS A 521 -34.24 -15.24 -19.39
C LYS A 521 -33.11 -16.20 -19.01
N LYS A 522 -32.57 -16.95 -19.99
CA LYS A 522 -31.35 -17.74 -19.79
C LYS A 522 -30.27 -16.76 -19.32
N LYS A 523 -29.85 -16.91 -18.07
CA LYS A 523 -28.83 -16.08 -17.43
C LYS A 523 -27.65 -16.95 -17.09
N ARG A 524 -26.45 -16.44 -17.32
CA ARG A 524 -25.23 -17.02 -16.74
C ARG A 524 -24.87 -16.20 -15.51
N SER A 525 -24.36 -16.87 -14.49
CA SER A 525 -23.92 -16.18 -13.28
C SER A 525 -22.60 -16.73 -12.80
N LEU A 526 -21.85 -15.91 -12.07
CA LEU A 526 -20.65 -16.33 -11.38
C LEU A 526 -20.68 -15.72 -10.00
N TRP A 527 -20.62 -16.57 -8.99
CA TRP A 527 -20.36 -16.17 -7.61
C TRP A 527 -18.85 -16.19 -7.38
N GLY A 528 -18.35 -15.14 -6.75
CA GLY A 528 -16.96 -15.01 -6.32
C GLY A 528 -16.90 -14.61 -4.86
N LYS A 529 -15.94 -15.20 -4.14
CA LYS A 529 -15.51 -14.76 -2.82
C LYS A 529 -13.99 -14.71 -2.78
N ASP A 530 -13.45 -13.57 -2.42
CA ASP A 530 -12.01 -13.38 -2.22
C ASP A 530 -11.74 -12.75 -0.85
N SER A 531 -10.53 -12.92 -0.33
CA SER A 531 -10.09 -12.38 0.96
C SER A 531 -8.90 -11.43 0.80
N GLY A 532 -9.04 -10.45 -0.10
CA GLY A 532 -8.03 -9.41 -0.35
C GLY A 532 -7.23 -9.61 -1.64
N GLY A 533 -7.67 -10.52 -2.50
CA GLY A 533 -7.07 -10.78 -3.81
C GLY A 533 -7.53 -9.79 -4.88
N SER A 534 -6.71 -9.66 -5.92
CA SER A 534 -6.94 -8.89 -7.14
C SER A 534 -7.69 -9.72 -8.17
N PHE A 535 -9.01 -9.82 -7.98
CA PHE A 535 -9.90 -10.49 -8.93
C PHE A 535 -10.80 -9.48 -9.64
N ARG A 536 -11.10 -9.76 -10.91
CA ARG A 536 -12.20 -9.10 -11.62
C ARG A 536 -13.09 -10.09 -12.33
N THR A 537 -14.38 -9.79 -12.39
CA THR A 537 -15.37 -10.55 -13.16
C THR A 537 -15.86 -9.72 -14.33
N ARG A 538 -15.88 -10.31 -15.53
CA ARG A 538 -16.31 -9.63 -16.77
C ARG A 538 -17.59 -10.27 -17.30
N GLY A 539 -18.65 -9.45 -17.38
CA GLY A 539 -19.88 -9.76 -18.12
C GLY A 539 -19.98 -8.96 -19.43
N ASN A 540 -21.09 -9.11 -20.14
CA ASN A 540 -21.32 -8.41 -21.42
C ASN A 540 -21.52 -6.90 -21.28
N GLY A 541 -22.06 -6.43 -20.15
CA GLY A 541 -22.39 -5.03 -19.89
C GLY A 541 -21.52 -4.33 -18.85
N SER A 542 -20.79 -5.06 -18.00
CA SER A 542 -19.86 -4.46 -17.03
C SER A 542 -18.68 -5.34 -16.65
N VAL A 543 -17.65 -4.71 -16.11
CA VAL A 543 -16.52 -5.32 -15.42
C VAL A 543 -16.59 -4.94 -13.95
N ALA A 544 -16.51 -5.92 -13.06
CA ALA A 544 -16.49 -5.73 -11.62
C ALA A 544 -15.09 -6.04 -11.08
N THR A 545 -14.43 -5.06 -10.47
CA THR A 545 -13.14 -5.22 -9.81
C THR A 545 -13.33 -5.32 -8.31
N VAL A 546 -12.67 -6.30 -7.70
CA VAL A 546 -13.05 -6.76 -6.37
C VAL A 546 -11.83 -7.00 -5.49
N ARG A 547 -11.98 -6.71 -4.20
CA ARG A 547 -10.97 -6.95 -3.16
C ARG A 547 -11.67 -7.22 -1.82
N GLY A 548 -11.44 -8.39 -1.24
CA GLY A 548 -11.98 -8.80 0.06
C GLY A 548 -13.50 -8.81 0.13
N THR A 549 -14.17 -9.36 -0.88
CA THR A 549 -15.62 -9.21 -1.06
C THR A 549 -16.27 -10.55 -1.42
N GLU A 550 -17.57 -10.68 -1.15
CA GLU A 550 -18.42 -11.74 -1.71
C GLU A 550 -19.45 -11.12 -2.65
N TRP A 551 -19.43 -11.51 -3.93
CA TRP A 551 -20.24 -10.87 -4.97
C TRP A 551 -20.75 -11.87 -6.00
N ARG A 552 -21.77 -11.45 -6.73
CA ARG A 552 -22.33 -12.17 -7.87
C ARG A 552 -22.32 -11.28 -9.10
N THR A 553 -21.80 -11.82 -10.19
CA THR A 553 -21.99 -11.27 -11.53
C THR A 553 -23.05 -12.09 -12.25
N GLU A 554 -24.16 -11.47 -12.61
CA GLU A 554 -25.19 -12.08 -13.46
C GLU A 554 -25.17 -11.42 -14.84
N ASP A 555 -25.17 -12.21 -15.90
CA ASP A 555 -25.10 -11.71 -17.25
C ASP A 555 -26.29 -12.20 -18.08
N THR A 556 -26.90 -11.26 -18.79
CA THR A 556 -28.08 -11.46 -19.64
C THR A 556 -27.84 -10.77 -20.98
N CYS A 557 -28.72 -11.02 -21.96
CA CYS A 557 -28.66 -10.33 -23.25
C CYS A 557 -28.78 -8.80 -23.12
N ALA A 558 -29.53 -8.31 -22.13
CA ALA A 558 -29.73 -6.89 -21.89
C ALA A 558 -28.52 -6.20 -21.23
N GLY A 559 -27.65 -6.96 -20.55
CA GLY A 559 -26.54 -6.40 -19.77
C GLY A 559 -26.17 -7.25 -18.56
N THR A 560 -25.29 -6.70 -17.73
CA THR A 560 -24.70 -7.34 -16.56
C THR A 560 -25.20 -6.71 -15.28
N THR A 561 -25.60 -7.53 -14.30
CA THR A 561 -25.95 -7.11 -12.95
C THR A 561 -24.86 -7.56 -11.98
N ILE A 562 -24.37 -6.64 -11.16
CA ILE A 562 -23.47 -6.95 -10.04
C ILE A 562 -24.28 -6.85 -8.75
N PHE A 563 -24.25 -7.90 -7.93
CA PHE A 563 -24.81 -7.91 -6.59
C PHE A 563 -23.70 -8.17 -5.58
N VAL A 564 -23.65 -7.38 -4.51
CA VAL A 564 -22.61 -7.48 -3.48
C VAL A 564 -23.24 -7.98 -2.19
N ARG A 565 -22.74 -9.10 -1.67
CA ARG A 565 -23.19 -9.68 -0.42
C ARG A 565 -22.38 -9.15 0.77
N GLU A 566 -21.06 -9.11 0.63
CA GLU A 566 -20.11 -8.64 1.65
C GLU A 566 -19.04 -7.78 0.97
N GLY A 567 -18.58 -6.69 1.59
CA GLY A 567 -17.55 -5.82 1.04
C GLY A 567 -18.07 -4.77 0.05
N ALA A 568 -17.27 -4.42 -0.95
CA ALA A 568 -17.63 -3.46 -1.98
C ALA A 568 -16.95 -3.78 -3.31
N VAL A 569 -17.68 -3.57 -4.41
CA VAL A 569 -17.22 -3.82 -5.78
C VAL A 569 -17.19 -2.52 -6.56
N SER A 570 -16.08 -2.23 -7.24
CA SER A 570 -16.03 -1.15 -8.22
C SER A 570 -16.51 -1.69 -9.58
N VAL A 571 -17.64 -1.17 -10.06
CA VAL A 571 -18.28 -1.64 -11.29
C VAL A 571 -18.09 -0.62 -12.40
N TRP A 572 -17.46 -1.08 -13.48
CA TRP A 572 -17.22 -0.33 -14.70
C TRP A 572 -18.24 -0.74 -15.77
N PRO A 573 -19.14 0.15 -16.18
CA PRO A 573 -20.01 -0.13 -17.32
C PRO A 573 -19.18 -0.18 -18.61
N ARG A 574 -19.47 -1.14 -19.50
CA ARG A 574 -18.77 -1.27 -20.78
C ARG A 574 -19.18 -0.22 -21.81
N ARG A 575 -20.26 0.53 -21.56
CA ARG A 575 -20.70 1.69 -22.34
C ARG A 575 -20.58 2.93 -21.48
N GLY A 576 -19.89 3.96 -22.00
CA GLY A 576 -19.68 5.30 -21.45
C GLY A 576 -20.18 5.55 -20.03
N GLY A 577 -19.26 5.67 -19.07
CA GLY A 577 -19.59 5.98 -17.68
C GLY A 577 -18.38 5.91 -16.76
N ARG A 578 -18.49 6.58 -15.62
CA ARG A 578 -17.53 6.45 -14.52
C ARG A 578 -17.81 5.17 -13.74
N SER A 579 -16.79 4.63 -13.09
CA SER A 579 -16.96 3.51 -12.17
C SER A 579 -17.93 3.88 -11.05
N LYS A 580 -18.75 2.91 -10.65
CA LYS A 580 -19.68 3.05 -9.52
C LYS A 580 -19.33 2.02 -8.46
N LEU A 581 -19.17 2.48 -7.23
CA LEU A 581 -18.95 1.62 -6.08
C LEU A 581 -20.28 1.03 -5.61
N VAL A 582 -20.39 -0.29 -5.61
CA VAL A 582 -21.56 -1.05 -5.14
C VAL A 582 -21.18 -1.71 -3.81
N ARG A 583 -21.92 -1.43 -2.74
CA ARG A 583 -21.64 -1.94 -1.38
C ARG A 583 -22.51 -3.14 -1.05
N ALA A 584 -22.18 -3.85 0.03
CA ALA A 584 -22.98 -4.95 0.58
C ALA A 584 -24.48 -4.63 0.63
N GLY A 585 -25.30 -5.58 0.16
CA GLY A 585 -26.75 -5.45 0.02
C GLY A 585 -27.21 -4.74 -1.26
N GLN A 586 -26.32 -4.05 -1.99
CA GLN A 586 -26.68 -3.31 -3.20
C GLN A 586 -26.55 -4.16 -4.47
N ARG A 587 -27.28 -3.74 -5.50
CA ARG A 587 -27.17 -4.27 -6.86
C ARG A 587 -27.04 -3.13 -7.87
N LEU A 588 -26.25 -3.34 -8.92
CA LEU A 588 -26.12 -2.40 -10.04
C LEU A 588 -26.26 -3.14 -11.36
N PHE A 589 -27.21 -2.69 -12.19
CA PHE A 589 -27.36 -3.15 -13.56
C PHE A 589 -26.60 -2.22 -14.52
N SER A 590 -25.89 -2.80 -15.48
CA SER A 590 -25.17 -2.10 -16.55
C SER A 590 -25.59 -2.67 -17.90
N PRO A 591 -26.17 -1.86 -18.81
CA PRO A 591 -26.63 -2.34 -20.10
C PRO A 591 -25.45 -2.80 -20.97
N ARG A 592 -25.71 -3.77 -21.85
CA ARG A 592 -24.73 -4.22 -22.86
C ARG A 592 -24.40 -3.07 -23.83
N PRO A 593 -23.14 -2.91 -24.28
CA PRO A 593 -22.81 -2.03 -25.40
C PRO A 593 -23.54 -2.52 -26.67
N GLY A 594 -24.15 -1.59 -27.41
CA GLY A 594 -24.84 -1.87 -28.67
C GLY A 594 -23.89 -2.40 -29.74
#